data_AF-A0A0W8JG65-F1
#
_entry.id   AF-A0A0W8JG65-F1
#
_cell.length_a   1.000
_cell.length_b   1.000
_cell.length_c   1.000
_cell.angle_alpha   90.00
_cell.angle_beta   90.00
_cell.angle_gamma   90.00
#
_symmetry.space_group_name_H-M   'P 1'
#
loop_
_entity.id
_entity.type
_entity.pdbx_description
1 polymer ?
#
loop_
_entity_poly.entity_id
_entity_poly.type
_entity_poly.pdbx_seq_one_letter_code
_entity_poly.pdbx_strand_id
1 'polypeptide(L)' 'MRRDELGICLSHEMLVDNLDSTFTCIRAYKAVATDVDDLPPLLAFPQMKGKDVLLSMKGKHKLIWRADFFCPSFHK' A
#
# COMPACT_ATOMS: atom_id res chain seq x y z
N MET A 1 2.65 -5.64 10.08
CA MET A 1 1.93 -4.49 9.49
C MET A 1 2.17 -3.26 10.37
N ARG A 2 2.84 -2.22 9.87
CA ARG A 2 3.14 -0.98 10.62
C ARG A 2 2.28 0.17 10.10
N ARG A 3 1.97 1.15 10.94
CA ARG A 3 1.18 2.34 10.58
C ARG A 3 1.99 3.60 10.90
N ASP A 4 1.95 4.59 10.02
CA ASP A 4 2.47 5.94 10.23
C ASP A 4 1.37 6.98 10.01
N GLU A 5 1.74 8.27 10.02
CA GLU A 5 0.82 9.39 9.84
C GLU A 5 0.08 9.35 8.49
N LEU A 6 0.64 8.65 7.49
CA LEU A 6 0.05 8.47 6.17
C LEU A 6 -0.77 7.18 6.04
N GLY A 7 -0.82 6.33 7.08
CA GLY A 7 -1.61 5.11 7.11
C GLY A 7 -0.76 3.84 7.23
N ILE A 8 -1.33 2.71 6.80
CA ILE A 8 -0.71 1.39 6.87
C ILE A 8 0.40 1.30 5.84
N CYS A 9 1.63 1.06 6.28
CA CYS A 9 2.77 0.84 5.41
C CYS A 9 2.64 -0.50 4.68
N LEU A 10 2.50 -0.45 3.35
CA LEU A 10 2.42 -1.65 2.52
C LEU A 10 3.83 -2.06 2.09
N SER A 11 4.31 -3.19 2.61
CA SER A 11 5.58 -3.82 2.20
C SER A 11 5.31 -5.11 1.44
N HIS A 12 6.29 -5.54 0.66
CA HIS A 12 6.21 -6.80 -0.08
C HIS A 12 5.91 -7.98 0.86
N GLU A 13 6.70 -8.14 1.92
CA GLU A 13 6.52 -9.21 2.92
C GLU A 13 5.11 -9.21 3.51
N MET A 14 4.62 -8.03 3.93
CA MET A 14 3.29 -7.92 4.54
C MET A 14 2.18 -8.33 3.59
N LEU A 15 2.27 -7.95 2.31
CA LEU A 15 1.26 -8.29 1.31
C LEU A 15 1.30 -9.77 0.90
N VAL A 16 2.48 -10.42 0.93
CA VAL A 16 2.61 -11.87 0.70
C VAL A 16 1.86 -12.66 1.77
N ASP A 17 1.86 -12.20 3.02
CA ASP A 17 1.10 -12.82 4.10
C ASP A 17 -0.41 -12.50 4.04
N ASN A 18 -0.83 -11.58 3.15
CA ASN A 18 -2.18 -11.02 3.11
C ASN A 18 -2.73 -10.93 1.67
N LEU A 19 -2.41 -11.90 0.82
CA LEU A 19 -2.73 -11.88 -0.62
C LEU A 19 -4.22 -11.72 -0.92
N ASP A 20 -5.08 -12.41 -0.15
CA ASP A 20 -6.53 -12.42 -0.36
C ASP A 20 -7.29 -11.38 0.47
N SER A 21 -6.61 -10.75 1.43
CA SER A 21 -7.15 -9.62 2.18
C SER A 21 -7.29 -8.38 1.31
N THR A 22 -8.19 -7.50 1.72
CA THR A 22 -8.51 -6.26 0.99
C THR A 22 -7.91 -5.06 1.71
N PHE A 23 -7.31 -4.15 0.96
CA PHE A 23 -6.85 -2.85 1.44
C PHE A 23 -7.71 -1.76 0.80
N THR A 24 -8.00 -0.69 1.52
CA THR A 24 -8.80 0.44 1.00
C THR A 24 -8.06 1.76 1.18
N CYS A 25 -8.43 2.73 0.33
CA CYS A 25 -7.76 4.02 0.20
C CYS A 25 -6.25 3.85 -0.01
N ILE A 26 -5.85 2.99 -0.96
CA ILE A 26 -4.45 2.73 -1.26
C ILE A 26 -3.86 3.93 -2.00
N ARG A 27 -2.67 4.35 -1.56
CA ARG A 27 -1.94 5.50 -2.11
C ARG A 27 -0.48 5.10 -2.33
N ALA A 28 0.12 5.58 -3.42
CA ALA A 28 1.53 5.39 -3.71
C ALA A 28 2.23 6.73 -3.95
N TYR A 29 3.30 6.97 -3.21
CA TYR A 29 4.08 8.20 -3.25
C TYR A 29 5.44 7.92 -3.87
N LYS A 30 6.05 8.92 -4.51
CA LYS A 30 7.43 8.80 -4.97
C LYS A 30 8.34 8.75 -3.74
N ALA A 31 9.27 7.81 -3.68
CA ALA A 31 10.31 7.82 -2.66
C ALA A 31 11.27 8.99 -2.95
N VAL A 32 11.04 10.14 -2.31
CA VAL A 32 11.96 11.29 -2.32
C VAL A 32 12.69 11.31 -0.98
N ALA A 33 13.95 11.74 -0.98
CA ALA A 33 14.83 11.69 0.19
C ALA A 33 14.44 12.66 1.32
N THR A 34 13.49 13.56 1.08
CA THR A 34 13.08 14.64 1.98
C THR A 34 11.57 14.75 1.94
N ASP A 35 10.95 14.33 3.04
CA ASP A 35 9.57 14.53 3.50
C ASP A 35 8.43 14.19 2.52
N VAL A 36 7.67 13.17 2.92
CA VAL A 36 6.52 12.62 2.17
C VAL A 36 5.24 13.42 2.45
N ASP A 37 5.25 14.31 3.44
CA ASP A 37 4.05 14.90 4.05
C ASP A 37 3.30 15.87 3.13
N ASP A 38 4.00 16.48 2.16
CA ASP A 38 3.40 17.45 1.23
C ASP A 38 3.25 16.95 -0.21
N LEU A 39 3.63 15.69 -0.49
CA LEU A 39 3.59 15.17 -1.86
C LEU A 39 2.23 14.53 -2.17
N PRO A 40 1.55 14.96 -3.24
CA PRO A 40 0.34 14.27 -3.67
C PRO A 40 0.66 12.83 -4.09
N PRO A 41 -0.24 11.87 -3.84
CA PRO A 41 -0.02 10.49 -4.26
C PRO A 41 0.07 10.42 -5.79
N LEU A 42 1.08 9.71 -6.30
CA LEU A 42 1.24 9.44 -7.73
C LEU A 42 0.15 8.48 -8.22
N LEU A 43 -0.25 7.54 -7.36
CA LEU A 43 -1.33 6.59 -7.63
C LEU A 43 -2.28 6.57 -6.43
N ALA A 44 -3.58 6.48 -6.71
CA ALA A 44 -4.60 6.29 -5.70
C ALA A 44 -5.62 5.26 -6.19
N PHE A 45 -5.95 4.31 -5.33
CA PHE A 45 -6.93 3.27 -5.61
C PHE A 45 -7.92 3.18 -4.45
N PRO A 46 -9.24 3.20 -4.70
CA PRO A 46 -10.24 3.06 -3.65
C PRO A 46 -10.09 1.75 -2.86
N GLN A 47 -9.78 0.65 -3.57
CA GLN A 47 -9.67 -0.68 -2.99
C GLN A 47 -8.86 -1.61 -3.90
N MET A 48 -8.06 -2.49 -3.30
CA MET A 48 -7.33 -3.57 -3.99
C MET A 48 -7.13 -4.77 -3.05
N LYS A 49 -7.01 -5.99 -3.61
CA LYS A 49 -6.53 -7.13 -2.82
C LYS A 49 -5.01 -7.07 -2.63
N GLY A 50 -4.50 -7.73 -1.60
CA GLY A 50 -3.06 -7.76 -1.33
C GLY A 50 -2.22 -8.22 -2.53
N LYS A 51 -2.69 -9.23 -3.25
CA LYS A 51 -2.07 -9.72 -4.50
C LYS A 51 -2.04 -8.66 -5.62
N ASP A 52 -3.10 -7.87 -5.74
CA ASP A 52 -3.20 -6.85 -6.77
C ASP A 52 -2.26 -5.68 -6.44
N VAL A 53 -2.15 -5.30 -5.15
CA VAL A 53 -1.18 -4.31 -4.69
C VAL A 53 0.26 -4.76 -5.01
N LEU A 54 0.60 -6.03 -4.75
CA LEU A 54 1.93 -6.58 -5.08
C LEU A 54 2.24 -6.52 -6.57
N LEU A 55 1.27 -6.82 -7.43
CA LEU A 55 1.45 -6.73 -8.87
C LEU A 55 1.73 -5.28 -9.29
N SER A 56 1.01 -4.31 -8.71
CA SER A 56 1.23 -2.89 -8.96
C SER A 56 2.58 -2.36 -8.44
N MET A 57 3.18 -3.02 -7.44
CA MET A 57 4.51 -2.69 -6.94
C MET A 57 5.65 -3.04 -7.91
N LYS A 58 5.43 -3.90 -8.92
CA LYS A 58 6.48 -4.38 -9.86
C LYS A 58 6.97 -3.32 -10.87
N GLY A 59 6.70 -2.04 -10.62
CA GLY A 59 7.10 -0.92 -11.48
C GLY A 59 8.59 -0.55 -11.38
N LYS A 60 9.06 0.26 -12.34
CA LYS A 60 10.46 0.76 -12.39
C LYS A 60 10.80 1.77 -11.29
N HIS A 61 9.81 2.39 -10.67
CA HIS A 61 10.00 3.42 -9.66
C HIS A 61 9.88 2.84 -8.25
N LYS A 62 10.80 3.24 -7.37
CA LYS A 62 10.65 3.00 -5.94
C LYS A 62 9.54 3.90 -5.42
N LEU A 63 8.40 3.30 -5.09
CA LEU A 63 7.24 3.97 -4.54
C LEU A 63 7.02 3.55 -3.08
N ILE A 64 6.54 4.48 -2.29
CA ILE A 64 6.10 4.27 -0.91
C ILE A 64 4.60 4.04 -0.94
N TRP A 65 4.15 2.87 -0.50
CA TRP A 65 2.74 2.49 -0.56
C TRP A 65 2.07 2.56 0.81
N ARG A 66 0.86 3.10 0.84
CA ARG A 66 0.03 3.28 2.03
C ARG A 66 -1.40 2.80 1.78
N ALA A 67 -2.10 2.40 2.83
CA ALA A 67 -3.55 2.18 2.83
C ALA A 67 -4.16 2.71 4.13
N ASP A 68 -5.42 3.12 4.12
CA ASP A 68 -6.05 3.61 5.35
C ASP A 68 -6.61 2.48 6.19
N PHE A 69 -7.11 1.45 5.51
CA PHE A 69 -7.75 0.31 6.15
C PHE A 69 -7.30 -1.01 5.56
N PHE A 70 -7.35 -2.02 6.42
CA PHE A 70 -7.10 -3.41 6.13
C PHE A 70 -8.33 -4.22 6.52
N CYS A 71 -8.84 -4.99 5.57
CA CYS A 71 -9.98 -5.88 5.72
C CYS A 71 -9.49 -7.32 5.55
N PRO A 72 -9.38 -8.09 6.64
CA PRO A 72 -8.96 -9.49 6.57
C PRO A 72 -9.89 -10.29 5.64
N SER A 73 -9.32 -11.23 4.87
CA SER A 73 -10.13 -12.24 4.20
C SER A 73 -10.63 -13.26 5.22
N PHE A 74 -11.95 -13.48 5.31
CA PHE A 74 -12.54 -14.48 6.21
C PHE A 74 -12.48 -15.93 5.66
N HIS A 75 -11.45 -16.26 4.89
CA HIS A 75 -11.21 -17.65 4.51
C HIS A 75 -10.42 -18.34 5.64
N LYS A 76 -11.13 -19.14 6.42
CA LYS A 76 -10.56 -20.12 7.37
C LYS A 76 -9.88 -21.25 6.64
#